data_AF-A0A1C5MH46-F1
#
_entry.id   AF-A0A1C5MH46-F1
#
_cell.length_a   1.000
_cell.length_b   1.000
_cell.length_c   1.000
_cell.angle_alpha   90.00
_cell.angle_beta   90.00
_cell.angle_gamma   90.00
#
_symmetry.space_group_name_H-M   'P 1'
#
loop_
_entity.id
_entity.type
_entity.pdbx_description
1 polymer ?
#
loop_
_entity_poly.entity_id
_entity_poly.type
_entity_poly.pdbx_seq_one_letter_code
_entity_poly.pdbx_strand_id
1 'polypeptide(L)'
;MDKSIIMFDTPDSCGECFCQKGYTVYGYACGLTNRMNKDARCRPGWCPLIPLPERHIASKTATGYEIGYEDGWNECLEKIVGGE
;
A
#
# COMPACT_ATOMS: atom_id res chain seq x y z
N MET A 1 6.07 -20.47 -10.94
CA MET A 1 6.68 -19.38 -10.16
C MET A 1 5.61 -18.91 -9.21
N ASP A 2 5.83 -19.14 -7.92
CA ASP A 2 4.94 -18.64 -6.90
C ASP A 2 5.18 -17.14 -6.76
N LYS A 3 4.10 -16.38 -6.60
CA LYS A 3 4.16 -14.94 -6.37
C LYS A 3 4.16 -14.71 -4.87
N SER A 4 4.95 -13.75 -4.41
CA SER A 4 4.98 -13.32 -3.01
C SER A 4 4.53 -11.88 -2.90
N ILE A 5 3.88 -11.55 -1.78
CA ILE A 5 3.50 -10.19 -1.40
C ILE A 5 4.25 -9.87 -0.11
N ILE A 6 4.81 -8.66 -0.03
CA ILE A 6 5.36 -8.10 1.21
C ILE A 6 4.44 -6.97 1.66
N MET A 7 4.03 -7.00 2.93
CA MET A 7 3.17 -5.99 3.54
C MET A 7 3.88 -5.40 4.74
N PHE A 8 3.82 -4.08 4.85
CA PHE A 8 4.34 -3.28 5.94
C PHE A 8 3.59 -1.96 5.95
N ASP A 9 3.66 -1.24 7.06
CA ASP A 9 3.00 0.06 7.18
C ASP A 9 3.48 1.02 6.10
N THR A 10 2.54 1.73 5.47
CA THR A 10 2.90 2.70 4.43
C THR A 10 3.70 3.83 5.07
N PRO A 11 4.95 4.08 4.66
CA PRO A 11 5.78 5.10 5.27
C PRO A 11 5.31 6.50 4.88
N ASP A 12 5.37 7.44 5.82
CA ASP A 12 4.97 8.84 5.60
C ASP A 12 5.93 9.56 4.64
N SER A 13 7.21 9.14 4.64
CA SER A 13 8.25 9.72 3.82
C SER A 13 9.14 8.67 3.16
N CYS A 14 9.87 9.07 2.11
CA CYS A 14 10.89 8.20 1.54
C CYS A 14 11.96 7.83 2.57
N GLY A 15 12.33 8.76 3.47
CA GLY A 15 13.34 8.57 4.53
C GLY A 15 13.07 7.41 5.48
N GLU A 16 11.81 7.08 5.70
CA GLU A 16 11.35 5.99 6.59
C GLU A 16 11.05 4.69 5.84
N CYS A 17 11.07 4.73 4.50
CA CYS A 17 10.68 3.60 3.67
C CYS A 17 11.73 2.48 3.69
N PHE A 18 11.31 1.26 4.03
CA PHE A 18 12.13 0.05 3.99
C PHE A 18 12.77 -0.21 2.61
N CYS A 19 12.11 0.20 1.53
CA CYS A 19 12.60 0.00 0.17
C CYS A 19 13.63 1.05 -0.28
N GLN A 20 14.19 1.84 0.63
CA GLN A 20 15.21 2.83 0.29
C GLN A 20 16.54 2.20 -0.15
N LYS A 21 17.22 2.84 -1.11
CA LYS A 21 18.62 2.53 -1.45
C LYS A 21 19.63 3.51 -0.86
N GLY A 22 19.16 4.55 -0.17
CA GLY A 22 19.97 5.54 0.52
C GLY A 22 19.84 6.97 -0.01
N TYR A 23 20.40 7.89 0.75
CA TYR A 23 20.49 9.32 0.43
C TYR A 23 21.75 9.59 -0.39
N THR A 24 21.61 10.34 -1.48
CA THR A 24 22.67 10.76 -2.40
C THR A 24 22.72 12.28 -2.45
N VAL A 25 23.80 12.84 -3.03
CA VAL A 25 23.92 14.28 -3.27
C VAL A 25 22.81 14.87 -4.17
N TYR A 26 22.08 14.01 -4.91
CA TYR A 26 21.00 14.41 -5.81
C TYR A 26 19.59 14.14 -5.24
N GLY A 27 19.51 13.63 -4.00
CA GLY A 27 18.28 13.21 -3.36
C GLY A 27 18.28 11.73 -3.00
N TYR A 28 17.10 11.16 -2.88
CA TYR A 28 16.84 9.83 -2.37
C TYR A 28 16.57 8.80 -3.48
N ALA A 29 17.30 7.69 -3.46
CA ALA A 29 17.12 6.63 -4.46
C ALA A 29 16.04 5.63 -4.02
N CYS A 30 14.96 5.51 -4.81
CA CYS A 30 13.90 4.53 -4.57
C CYS A 30 14.32 3.14 -5.04
N GLY A 31 14.29 2.14 -4.15
CA GLY A 31 14.65 0.77 -4.49
C GLY A 31 13.61 0.03 -5.34
N LEU A 32 12.36 0.47 -5.34
CA LEU A 32 11.27 -0.16 -6.11
C LEU A 32 11.26 0.24 -7.58
N THR A 33 11.52 1.52 -7.88
CA THR A 33 11.41 2.06 -9.25
C THR A 33 12.75 2.48 -9.85
N ASN A 34 13.83 2.50 -9.05
CA ASN A 34 15.12 3.09 -9.41
C ASN A 34 15.04 4.58 -9.82
N ARG A 35 14.00 5.29 -9.37
CA ARG A 35 13.87 6.75 -9.57
C ARG A 35 14.51 7.51 -8.43
N MET A 36 15.03 8.70 -8.75
CA MET A 36 15.53 9.66 -7.76
C MET A 36 14.39 10.58 -7.30
N ASN A 37 14.17 10.65 -5.99
CA ASN A 37 13.30 11.63 -5.36
C ASN A 37 14.15 12.75 -4.76
N LYS A 38 13.97 14.00 -5.20
CA LYS A 38 14.77 15.12 -4.68
C LYS A 38 14.45 15.47 -3.22
N ASP A 39 13.24 15.17 -2.75
CA ASP A 39 12.84 15.44 -1.36
C ASP A 39 12.49 14.15 -0.62
N ALA A 40 13.39 13.70 0.26
CA ALA A 40 13.20 12.48 1.04
C ALA A 40 12.11 12.60 2.12
N ARG A 41 11.66 13.83 2.46
CA ARG A 41 10.70 14.09 3.55
C ARG A 41 9.25 13.89 3.11
N CYS A 42 8.99 13.69 1.83
CA CYS A 42 7.66 13.43 1.31
C CYS A 42 7.61 12.15 0.49
N ARG A 43 6.43 11.54 0.44
CA ARG A 43 6.13 10.47 -0.50
C ARG A 43 5.78 11.10 -1.87
N PRO A 44 6.54 10.80 -2.93
CA PRO A 44 6.26 11.37 -4.23
C PRO A 44 5.00 10.74 -4.84
N GLY A 45 4.24 11.51 -5.63
CA GLY A 45 3.01 11.00 -6.27
C GLY A 45 3.23 9.84 -7.25
N TRP A 46 4.46 9.61 -7.70
CA TRP A 46 4.83 8.44 -8.52
C TRP A 46 5.21 7.20 -7.70
N CYS A 47 5.24 7.28 -6.37
CA CYS A 47 5.61 6.17 -5.49
C CYS A 47 4.71 4.95 -5.79
N PRO A 48 5.28 3.76 -6.03
CA PRO A 48 4.48 2.57 -6.38
C PRO A 48 3.83 1.91 -5.15
N LEU A 49 4.14 2.37 -3.93
CA LEU A 49 3.51 1.86 -2.72
C LEU A 49 2.08 2.39 -2.63
N ILE A 50 1.15 1.48 -2.90
CA ILE A 50 -0.28 1.71 -2.77
C ILE A 50 -0.67 1.23 -1.36
N PRO A 51 -1.28 2.09 -0.51
CA PRO A 51 -1.80 1.67 0.77
C PRO A 51 -2.80 0.53 0.60
N LEU A 52 -2.86 -0.37 1.58
CA LEU A 52 -3.90 -1.39 1.59
C LEU A 52 -5.28 -0.68 1.59
N PRO A 53 -6.22 -1.10 0.74
CA PRO A 53 -7.56 -0.53 0.75
C PRO A 53 -8.24 -0.74 2.11
N GLU A 54 -9.11 0.20 2.47
CA GLU A 54 -9.91 0.09 3.68
C GLU A 54 -10.98 -1.00 3.56
N ARG A 55 -11.44 -1.52 4.70
CA ARG A 55 -12.61 -2.41 4.74
C ARG A 55 -13.82 -1.67 4.19
N HIS A 56 -14.62 -2.39 3.41
CA HIS A 56 -15.90 -1.86 2.96
C HIS A 56 -16.92 -1.98 4.11
N ILE A 57 -17.78 -0.97 4.25
CA ILE A 57 -18.87 -0.96 5.23
C ILE A 57 -20.13 -0.50 4.47
N ALA A 58 -21.07 -1.41 4.31
CA ALA A 58 -22.35 -1.18 3.70
C ALA A 58 -23.24 -0.33 4.62
N SER A 59 -24.11 0.47 4.02
CA SER A 59 -25.11 1.25 4.77
C SER A 59 -26.03 0.34 5.58
N LYS A 60 -26.59 0.85 6.68
CA LYS A 60 -27.65 0.14 7.43
C LYS A 60 -28.90 -0.15 6.61
N THR A 61 -29.11 0.60 5.52
CA THR A 61 -30.22 0.42 4.58
C THR A 61 -29.77 -0.31 3.30
N ALA A 62 -28.64 -1.00 3.35
CA ALA A 62 -28.05 -1.66 2.19
C ALA A 62 -28.95 -2.77 1.64
N THR A 63 -28.91 -2.88 0.32
CA THR A 63 -29.50 -4.00 -0.43
C THR A 63 -28.66 -5.27 -0.25
N GLY A 64 -29.22 -6.43 -0.58
CA GLY A 64 -28.48 -7.69 -0.55
C GLY A 64 -27.22 -7.69 -1.43
N TYR A 65 -27.20 -6.91 -2.51
CA TYR A 65 -26.02 -6.75 -3.36
C TYR A 65 -24.87 -6.03 -2.63
N GLU A 66 -25.17 -4.92 -1.94
CA GLU A 66 -24.17 -4.14 -1.22
C GLU A 66 -23.59 -4.90 -0.03
N ILE A 67 -24.41 -5.71 0.65
CA ILE A 67 -23.97 -6.61 1.72
C ILE A 67 -23.04 -7.68 1.14
N GLY A 68 -23.43 -8.35 0.04
CA GLY A 68 -22.57 -9.35 -0.60
C GLY A 68 -21.25 -8.76 -1.14
N TYR A 69 -21.27 -7.49 -1.59
CA TYR A 69 -20.05 -6.79 -1.98
C TYR A 69 -19.13 -6.52 -0.78
N GLU A 70 -19.67 -6.08 0.36
CA GLU A 70 -18.92 -5.93 1.61
C GLU A 70 -18.24 -7.23 2.00
N ASP A 71 -19.00 -8.33 2.06
CA ASP A 71 -18.50 -9.64 2.47
C ASP A 71 -17.34 -10.09 1.58
N GLY A 72 -17.54 -10.07 0.25
CA GLY A 72 -16.52 -10.50 -0.71
C GLY A 72 -15.29 -9.60 -0.73
N TRP A 73 -15.46 -8.28 -0.59
CA TRP A 73 -14.35 -7.33 -0.51
C TRP A 73 -13.50 -7.56 0.74
N ASN A 74 -14.15 -7.66 1.89
CA ASN A 74 -13.47 -7.84 3.18
C ASN A 74 -12.81 -9.22 3.29
N GLU A 75 -13.45 -10.28 2.79
CA GLU A 75 -12.85 -11.62 2.71
C GLU A 75 -11.60 -11.63 1.81
N CYS A 76 -11.65 -10.94 0.67
CA CYS A 76 -10.49 -10.78 -0.21
C CYS A 76 -9.33 -10.06 0.50
N LEU A 77 -9.62 -8.97 1.22
CA LEU A 77 -8.63 -8.25 2.01
C LEU A 77 -8.01 -9.17 3.08
N GLU A 78 -8.82 -9.90 3.85
CA GLU A 78 -8.35 -10.82 4.89
C GLU A 78 -7.39 -11.88 4.35
N LYS A 79 -7.66 -12.43 3.16
CA LYS A 79 -6.75 -13.37 2.48
C LYS A 79 -5.42 -12.74 2.07
N ILE A 80 -5.39 -11.44 1.74
CA ILE A 80 -4.16 -10.72 1.39
C ILE A 80 -3.34 -10.44 2.65
N VAL A 81 -3.97 -9.94 3.73
CA VAL A 81 -3.28 -9.62 4.99
C VAL A 81 -2.79 -10.90 5.70
N GLY A 82 -3.24 -12.07 5.24
CA GLY A 82 -2.92 -13.34 5.86
C GLY A 82 -3.60 -13.47 7.20
N GLY A 83 -4.90 -13.15 7.25
CA GLY A 83 -5.75 -13.34 8.44
C GLY A 83 -5.45 -14.69 9.11
N GLU A 84 -5.51 -14.72 10.45
CA GLU A 84 -5.29 -15.95 11.22
C GLU A 84 -6.09 -17.15 10.68
#